data_AF-A0A379ZKN2-F1
#
_entry.id   AF-A0A379ZKN2-F1
#
_cell.length_a   1.000
_cell.length_b   1.000
_cell.length_c   1.000
_cell.angle_alpha   90.00
_cell.angle_beta   90.00
_cell.angle_gamma   90.00
#
_symmetry.space_group_name_H-M   'P 1'
#
loop_
_entity.id
_entity.type
_entity.pdbx_description
1 polymer ?
#
loop_
_entity_poly.entity_id
_entity_poly.type
_entity_poly.pdbx_seq_one_letter_code
_entity_poly.pdbx_strand_id
1 'polypeptide(L)'
;MPAGVSGPMVNDEFSDVTFALFALKAKGEPQRLLVRDAESLRQRLLHVPGVKKVNIIGEQAERIFVSFSHDRLATLGVSAQDIFAALNNQNVLTPAGSIDTRGPQVFIRLDGAFDTLEKIRETPIVVQGRTLKLSDVATVERGYEDPATFMVRNQGEPALLLGIVMREGWNGLELGKALDKEAASINADMPLGMTFVKVTDQSVNISSAVDEFMIKFFVALLVVMVVCFLSMGWRVGVVVAAAVPLTLAVVFVVMEASGKNFDRITPGLAHPGPGVVGG
;
A
#
# COMPACT_ATOMS: atom_id res chain seq x y z
N MET A 1 -24.55 15.52 -17.35
CA MET A 1 -23.57 14.47 -17.69
C MET A 1 -24.32 13.18 -17.95
N PRO A 2 -23.90 12.31 -18.88
CA PRO A 2 -24.55 11.03 -19.13
C PRO A 2 -24.48 10.13 -17.88
N ALA A 3 -25.50 9.32 -17.63
CA ALA A 3 -25.47 8.31 -16.59
C ALA A 3 -24.38 7.28 -16.92
N GLY A 4 -23.37 7.15 -16.04
CA GLY A 4 -22.27 6.19 -16.19
C GLY A 4 -20.86 6.78 -16.21
N VAL A 5 -20.71 8.10 -16.31
CA VAL A 5 -19.39 8.74 -16.21
C VAL A 5 -19.16 9.18 -14.76
N SER A 6 -18.38 8.38 -14.02
CA SER A 6 -17.72 8.88 -12.81
C SER A 6 -16.77 10.00 -13.22
N GLY A 7 -16.87 11.16 -12.57
CA GLY A 7 -16.06 12.35 -12.88
C GLY A 7 -14.55 12.06 -12.79
N PRO A 8 -13.69 13.00 -13.23
CA PRO A 8 -12.25 12.80 -13.20
C PRO A 8 -11.80 12.45 -11.78
N MET A 9 -11.41 11.20 -11.57
CA MET A 9 -10.74 10.80 -10.34
C MET A 9 -9.32 11.33 -10.45
N VAL A 10 -9.02 12.38 -9.69
CA VAL A 10 -7.64 12.82 -9.47
C VAL A 10 -6.99 11.74 -8.63
N ASN A 11 -6.37 10.75 -9.29
CA ASN A 11 -5.65 9.70 -8.60
C ASN A 11 -4.20 10.17 -8.34
N ASP A 12 -3.97 10.69 -7.14
CA ASP A 12 -2.64 11.12 -6.69
C ASP A 12 -1.72 9.93 -6.35
N GLU A 13 -2.23 8.69 -6.41
CA GLU A 13 -1.45 7.46 -6.11
C GLU A 13 -0.25 7.24 -7.03
N PHE A 14 -0.23 7.84 -8.22
CA PHE A 14 0.87 7.68 -9.17
C PHE A 14 2.16 8.40 -8.75
N SER A 15 2.10 9.34 -7.79
CA SER A 15 3.27 10.08 -7.32
C SER A 15 3.91 9.49 -6.05
N ASP A 16 3.30 8.49 -5.43
CA ASP A 16 3.80 7.91 -4.19
C ASP A 16 4.99 6.97 -4.45
N VAL A 17 6.14 7.28 -3.87
CA VAL A 17 7.33 6.44 -3.95
C VAL A 17 7.26 5.33 -2.90
N THR A 18 7.36 4.07 -3.34
CA THR A 18 7.42 2.92 -2.43
C THR A 18 8.79 2.89 -1.74
N PHE A 19 8.78 3.02 -0.42
CA PHE A 19 9.97 3.01 0.44
C PHE A 19 10.45 1.59 0.76
N ALA A 20 9.53 0.69 1.07
CA ALA A 20 9.82 -0.71 1.34
C ALA A 20 8.72 -1.59 0.75
N LEU A 21 9.10 -2.78 0.31
CA LEU A 21 8.19 -3.76 -0.29
C LEU A 21 8.32 -5.06 0.47
N PHE A 22 7.21 -5.57 0.97
CA PHE A 22 7.14 -6.87 1.64
C PHE A 22 6.29 -7.84 0.82
N ALA A 23 6.63 -9.13 0.85
CA ALA A 23 5.86 -10.20 0.26
C ALA A 23 5.23 -11.04 1.36
N LEU A 24 3.90 -11.13 1.34
CA LEU A 24 3.14 -12.10 2.11
C LEU A 24 2.94 -13.34 1.25
N LYS A 25 3.48 -14.46 1.71
CA LYS A 25 3.35 -15.77 1.09
C LYS A 25 2.58 -16.69 2.02
N ALA A 26 1.66 -17.48 1.47
CA ALA A 26 1.01 -18.56 2.18
C ALA A 26 0.95 -19.79 1.28
N LYS A 27 1.57 -20.90 1.71
CA LYS A 27 1.62 -22.10 0.89
C LYS A 27 0.33 -22.91 1.04
N GLY A 28 -0.45 -23.01 -0.03
CA GLY A 28 -1.66 -23.83 -0.08
C GLY A 28 -2.93 -23.15 0.43
N GLU A 29 -2.86 -21.86 0.77
CA GLU A 29 -4.02 -21.09 1.20
C GLU A 29 -4.74 -20.42 0.00
N PRO A 30 -6.09 -20.34 0.02
CA PRO A 30 -6.83 -19.56 -0.94
C PRO A 30 -6.43 -18.08 -0.86
N GLN A 31 -6.25 -17.44 -2.03
CA GLN A 31 -5.85 -16.03 -2.12
C GLN A 31 -6.77 -15.09 -1.34
N ARG A 32 -8.07 -15.40 -1.25
CA ARG A 32 -9.03 -14.65 -0.42
C ARG A 32 -8.62 -14.53 1.06
N LEU A 33 -8.16 -15.63 1.66
CA LEU A 33 -7.69 -15.60 3.05
C LEU A 33 -6.41 -14.79 3.15
N LEU A 34 -5.51 -14.97 2.18
CA LEU A 34 -4.28 -14.19 2.08
C LEU A 34 -4.53 -12.68 1.98
N VAL A 35 -5.55 -12.25 1.23
CA VAL A 35 -5.95 -10.84 1.11
C VAL A 35 -6.49 -10.32 2.44
N ARG A 36 -7.34 -11.08 3.12
CA ARG A 36 -7.87 -10.69 4.44
C ARG A 36 -6.74 -10.54 5.47
N ASP A 37 -5.77 -11.44 5.45
CA ASP A 37 -4.61 -11.35 6.32
C ASP A 37 -3.70 -10.18 5.92
N ALA A 38 -3.48 -9.95 4.63
CA ALA A 38 -2.77 -8.77 4.12
C ALA A 38 -3.45 -7.46 4.55
N GLU A 39 -4.77 -7.42 4.58
CA GLU A 39 -5.55 -6.27 5.07
C GLU A 39 -5.36 -6.01 6.57
N SER A 40 -5.34 -7.07 7.38
CA SER A 40 -5.00 -6.97 8.80
C SER A 40 -3.55 -6.47 9.00
N LEU A 41 -2.61 -7.01 8.21
CA LEU A 41 -1.21 -6.56 8.23
C LEU A 41 -1.07 -5.11 7.75
N ARG A 42 -1.85 -4.69 6.75
CA ARG A 42 -1.92 -3.31 6.27
C ARG A 42 -2.30 -2.37 7.40
N GLN A 43 -3.37 -2.69 8.14
CA GLN A 43 -3.79 -1.90 9.30
C GLN A 43 -2.70 -1.83 10.36
N ARG A 44 -2.05 -2.96 10.66
CA ARG A 44 -0.96 -3.01 11.63
C ARG A 44 0.23 -2.15 11.21
N LEU A 45 0.67 -2.24 9.95
CA LEU A 45 1.77 -1.45 9.39
C LEU A 45 1.46 0.05 9.32
N LEU A 46 0.21 0.45 9.11
CA LEU A 46 -0.20 1.86 9.14
C LEU A 46 -0.01 2.52 10.51
N HIS A 47 0.06 1.73 11.59
CA HIS A 47 0.36 2.24 12.94
C HIS A 47 1.86 2.46 13.18
N VAL A 48 2.74 1.97 12.29
CA VAL A 48 4.18 2.19 12.44
C VAL A 48 4.51 3.68 12.18
N PRO A 49 5.24 4.34 13.10
CA PRO A 49 5.63 5.74 12.92
C PRO A 49 6.40 5.95 11.62
N GLY A 50 6.00 6.96 10.84
CA GLY A 50 6.62 7.28 9.55
C GLY A 50 5.96 6.61 8.34
N VAL A 51 5.01 5.70 8.53
CA VAL A 51 4.19 5.16 7.43
C VAL A 51 3.09 6.15 7.05
N LYS A 52 3.03 6.52 5.76
CA LYS A 52 1.96 7.34 5.17
C LYS A 52 0.83 6.46 4.67
N LYS A 53 1.19 5.41 3.93
CA LYS A 53 0.26 4.55 3.22
C LYS A 53 0.85 3.16 3.03
N VAL A 54 -0.02 2.17 2.92
CA VAL A 54 0.35 0.79 2.57
C VAL A 54 -0.58 0.32 1.44
N ASN A 55 0.02 -0.06 0.31
CA ASN A 55 -0.67 -0.54 -0.88
C ASN A 55 -0.54 -2.06 -0.98
N ILE A 56 -1.64 -2.76 -1.20
CA ILE A 56 -1.64 -4.20 -1.48
C ILE A 56 -1.61 -4.38 -3.00
N ILE A 57 -0.69 -5.19 -3.50
CA ILE A 57 -0.46 -5.42 -4.93
C ILE A 57 -0.53 -6.92 -5.21
N GLY A 58 -1.22 -7.28 -6.30
CA GLY A 58 -1.46 -8.68 -6.67
C GLY A 58 -2.72 -9.29 -6.04
N GLU A 59 -3.60 -8.45 -5.48
CA GLU A 59 -4.95 -8.87 -5.10
C GLU A 59 -5.74 -9.23 -6.36
N GLN A 60 -6.34 -10.42 -6.37
CA GLN A 60 -7.28 -10.82 -7.40
C GLN A 60 -8.69 -10.56 -6.86
N ALA A 61 -9.39 -9.62 -7.49
CA ALA A 61 -10.73 -9.24 -7.07
C ALA A 61 -11.68 -10.46 -7.15
N GLU A 62 -12.46 -10.65 -6.09
CA GLU A 62 -13.53 -11.64 -6.13
C GLU A 62 -14.67 -11.16 -7.03
N ARG A 63 -15.19 -12.06 -7.86
CA ARG A 63 -16.37 -11.84 -8.68
C ARG A 63 -17.39 -12.95 -8.40
N ILE A 64 -18.66 -12.58 -8.44
CA ILE A 64 -19.75 -13.56 -8.37
C ILE A 64 -20.17 -13.85 -9.80
N PHE A 65 -19.99 -15.10 -10.22
CA PHE A 65 -20.40 -15.58 -11.53
C PHE A 65 -21.80 -16.17 -11.42
N VAL A 66 -22.68 -15.67 -12.29
CA VAL A 66 -24.04 -16.19 -12.46
C VAL A 66 -24.07 -16.91 -13.80
N SER A 67 -23.96 -18.23 -13.77
CA SER A 67 -23.88 -19.09 -14.95
C SER A 67 -25.22 -19.74 -15.22
N PHE A 68 -25.71 -19.69 -16.45
CA PHE A 68 -27.00 -20.28 -16.84
C PHE A 68 -26.86 -20.97 -18.20
N SER A 69 -27.60 -22.07 -18.39
CA SER A 69 -27.69 -22.73 -19.69
C SER A 69 -28.88 -22.20 -20.48
N HIS A 70 -28.67 -21.91 -21.76
CA HIS A 70 -29.71 -21.37 -22.63
C HIS A 70 -30.92 -22.31 -22.74
N ASP A 71 -30.68 -23.62 -22.77
CA ASP A 71 -31.72 -24.65 -22.84
C ASP A 71 -32.62 -24.69 -21.59
N ARG A 72 -32.02 -24.50 -20.39
CA ARG A 72 -32.76 -24.49 -19.12
C ARG A 72 -33.59 -23.21 -18.98
N LEU A 73 -33.05 -22.08 -19.42
CA LEU A 73 -33.78 -20.82 -19.49
C LEU A 73 -34.97 -20.88 -20.47
N ALA A 74 -34.76 -21.47 -21.65
CA ALA A 74 -35.82 -21.66 -22.65
C ALA A 74 -36.95 -22.58 -22.14
N THR A 75 -36.59 -23.64 -21.42
CA THR A 75 -37.57 -24.58 -20.82
C THR A 75 -38.42 -23.90 -19.74
N LEU A 76 -37.83 -22.97 -18.98
CA LEU A 76 -38.50 -22.24 -17.91
C LEU A 76 -39.20 -20.96 -18.41
N GLY A 77 -39.03 -20.59 -19.68
CA GLY A 77 -39.58 -19.38 -20.27
C GLY A 77 -38.97 -18.08 -19.72
N VAL A 78 -37.75 -18.15 -19.18
CA VAL A 78 -37.03 -17.04 -18.54
C VAL A 78 -35.99 -16.48 -19.50
N SER A 79 -35.96 -15.16 -19.72
CA SER A 79 -34.90 -14.54 -20.52
C SER A 79 -33.71 -14.12 -19.65
N ALA A 80 -32.52 -14.04 -20.23
CA ALA A 80 -31.35 -13.50 -19.53
C ALA A 80 -31.57 -12.05 -19.07
N GLN A 81 -32.36 -11.27 -19.80
CA GLN A 81 -32.69 -9.88 -19.44
C GLN A 81 -33.52 -9.80 -18.15
N ASP A 82 -34.43 -10.76 -17.93
CA ASP A 82 -35.22 -10.84 -16.70
C ASP A 82 -34.33 -11.08 -15.48
N ILE A 83 -33.28 -11.90 -15.65
CA ILE A 83 -32.28 -12.16 -14.61
C ILE A 83 -31.48 -10.90 -14.29
N PHE A 84 -30.99 -10.18 -15.32
CA PHE A 84 -30.28 -8.92 -15.13
C PHE A 84 -31.16 -7.86 -14.47
N ALA A 85 -32.43 -7.76 -14.86
CA ALA A 85 -33.39 -6.82 -14.28
C ALA A 85 -33.69 -7.17 -12.81
N ALA A 86 -33.88 -8.45 -12.48
CA ALA A 86 -34.09 -8.90 -11.10
C ALA A 86 -32.87 -8.59 -10.21
N LEU A 87 -31.66 -8.92 -10.69
CA LEU A 87 -30.42 -8.62 -9.98
C LEU A 87 -30.21 -7.11 -9.80
N ASN A 88 -30.48 -6.29 -10.82
CA ASN A 88 -30.33 -4.84 -10.72
C ASN A 88 -31.38 -4.23 -9.77
N ASN A 89 -32.64 -4.69 -9.82
CA ASN A 89 -33.69 -4.23 -8.91
C ASN A 89 -33.39 -4.62 -7.45
N GLN A 90 -32.79 -5.78 -7.21
CA GLN A 90 -32.35 -6.22 -5.89
C GLN A 90 -31.12 -5.45 -5.39
N ASN A 91 -30.18 -5.13 -6.28
CA ASN A 91 -29.00 -4.33 -5.95
C ASN A 91 -29.33 -2.84 -5.72
N VAL A 92 -30.49 -2.38 -6.21
CA VAL A 92 -31.05 -1.04 -6.00
C VAL A 92 -31.87 -0.95 -4.69
N LEU A 93 -31.70 -1.88 -3.74
CA LEU A 93 -32.32 -1.83 -2.40
C LEU A 93 -31.91 -0.57 -1.62
N THR A 94 -32.66 0.48 -1.91
CA THR A 94 -33.28 1.49 -1.06
C THR A 94 -32.62 1.68 0.31
N PRO A 95 -32.01 2.85 0.61
CA PRO A 95 -31.68 3.18 1.99
C PRO A 95 -32.97 3.07 2.81
N ALA A 96 -32.98 2.18 3.79
CA ALA A 96 -34.14 1.91 4.62
C ALA A 96 -34.66 3.25 5.19
N GLY A 97 -35.82 3.68 4.70
CA GLY A 97 -36.51 4.83 5.25
C GLY A 97 -36.83 4.55 6.72
N SER A 98 -36.56 5.53 7.59
CA SER A 98 -37.01 5.48 8.98
C SER A 98 -38.54 5.50 9.01
N ILE A 99 -39.16 4.52 9.66
CA ILE A 99 -40.59 4.60 9.99
C ILE A 99 -40.71 5.44 11.26
N ASP A 100 -41.17 6.68 11.12
CA ASP A 100 -41.45 7.56 12.25
C ASP A 100 -42.73 7.07 12.94
N THR A 101 -42.55 6.35 14.05
CA THR A 101 -43.65 5.92 14.91
C THR A 101 -43.54 6.69 16.22
N ARG A 102 -44.66 7.17 16.77
CA ARG A 102 -44.74 7.96 18.03
C ARG A 102 -44.43 7.12 19.29
N GLY A 103 -43.30 6.42 19.31
CA GLY A 103 -42.81 5.56 20.40
C GLY A 103 -41.31 5.25 20.25
N PRO A 104 -40.67 4.59 21.24
CA PRO A 104 -39.21 4.45 21.28
C PRO A 104 -38.65 3.80 20.00
N GLN A 105 -37.69 4.49 19.41
CA GLN A 105 -37.05 4.15 18.15
C GLN A 105 -36.22 2.87 18.31
N VAL A 106 -36.73 1.74 17.80
CA VAL A 106 -35.98 0.48 17.78
C VAL A 106 -35.21 0.39 16.47
N PHE A 107 -33.90 0.60 16.52
CA PHE A 107 -33.00 0.30 15.42
C PHE A 107 -32.79 -1.22 15.35
N ILE A 108 -33.54 -1.90 14.49
CA ILE A 108 -33.26 -3.31 14.18
C ILE A 108 -32.16 -3.32 13.12
N ARG A 109 -30.92 -3.54 13.54
CA ARG A 109 -29.78 -3.80 12.64
C ARG A 109 -29.70 -5.31 12.43
N LEU A 110 -30.14 -5.77 11.25
CA LEU A 110 -29.88 -7.14 10.81
C LEU A 110 -28.41 -7.20 10.38
N ASP A 111 -27.54 -7.66 11.28
CA ASP A 111 -26.14 -7.97 10.98
C ASP A 111 -26.09 -9.18 10.03
N GLY A 112 -26.24 -8.93 8.72
CA GLY A 112 -26.22 -9.92 7.66
C GLY A 112 -24.82 -10.25 7.16
N ALA A 113 -23.86 -10.52 8.06
CA ALA A 113 -22.45 -10.77 7.72
C ALA A 113 -22.16 -12.21 7.24
N PHE A 114 -23.14 -13.10 7.33
CA PHE A 114 -23.20 -14.38 6.62
C PHE A 114 -24.23 -14.21 5.47
N ASP A 115 -24.06 -14.87 4.32
CA ASP A 115 -25.05 -14.98 3.22
C ASP A 115 -25.10 -13.91 2.11
N THR A 116 -24.03 -13.23 1.69
CA THR A 116 -24.14 -12.46 0.41
C THR A 116 -24.40 -13.38 -0.80
N LEU A 117 -23.77 -14.55 -0.84
CA LEU A 117 -23.92 -15.48 -1.96
C LEU A 117 -25.26 -16.22 -1.91
N GLU A 118 -25.66 -16.66 -0.71
CA GLU A 118 -26.95 -17.31 -0.44
C GLU A 118 -28.11 -16.35 -0.68
N LYS A 119 -28.02 -15.08 -0.24
CA LYS A 119 -29.03 -14.06 -0.58
C LYS A 119 -29.12 -13.82 -2.08
N ILE A 120 -28.00 -13.82 -2.80
CA ILE A 120 -28.02 -13.71 -4.27
C ILE A 120 -28.72 -14.94 -4.86
N ARG A 121 -28.43 -16.16 -4.39
CA ARG A 121 -29.12 -17.39 -4.84
C ARG A 121 -30.63 -17.38 -4.57
N GLU A 122 -31.05 -16.76 -3.47
CA GLU A 122 -32.45 -16.65 -3.09
C GLU A 122 -33.20 -15.48 -3.75
N THR A 123 -32.51 -14.68 -4.57
CA THR A 123 -33.11 -13.56 -5.32
C THR A 123 -34.33 -14.05 -6.10
N PRO A 124 -35.54 -13.52 -5.81
CA PRO A 124 -36.75 -13.88 -6.53
C PRO A 124 -36.76 -13.25 -7.93
N ILE A 125 -37.06 -14.08 -8.93
CA ILE A 125 -37.21 -13.69 -10.32
C ILE A 125 -38.67 -13.96 -10.70
N VAL A 126 -39.39 -12.90 -11.04
CA VAL A 126 -40.81 -12.99 -11.43
C VAL A 126 -40.90 -13.06 -12.94
N VAL A 127 -41.37 -14.19 -13.47
CA VAL A 127 -41.53 -14.42 -14.90
C VAL A 127 -42.91 -15.01 -15.17
N GLN A 128 -43.69 -14.36 -16.05
CA GLN A 128 -45.02 -14.83 -16.46
C GLN A 128 -45.95 -15.16 -15.26
N GLY A 129 -45.90 -14.35 -14.19
CA GLY A 129 -46.71 -14.55 -12.98
C GLY A 129 -46.24 -15.66 -12.03
N ARG A 130 -45.10 -16.30 -12.30
CA ARG A 130 -44.45 -17.28 -11.43
C ARG A 130 -43.21 -16.67 -10.79
N THR A 131 -43.00 -16.94 -9.50
CA THR A 131 -41.79 -16.56 -8.77
C THR A 131 -40.84 -17.74 -8.72
N LEU A 132 -39.66 -17.62 -9.33
CA LEU A 132 -38.58 -18.59 -9.29
C LEU A 132 -37.41 -18.00 -8.49
N LYS A 133 -36.60 -18.83 -7.85
CA LYS A 133 -35.35 -18.35 -7.23
C LYS A 133 -34.23 -18.33 -8.26
N LEU A 134 -33.24 -17.45 -8.10
CA LEU A 134 -32.06 -17.43 -8.97
C LEU A 134 -31.35 -18.80 -8.99
N SER A 135 -31.32 -19.52 -7.87
CA SER A 135 -30.80 -20.90 -7.79
C SER A 135 -31.50 -21.91 -8.69
N ASP A 136 -32.75 -21.65 -9.08
CA ASP A 136 -33.56 -22.57 -9.89
C ASP A 136 -33.24 -22.44 -11.38
N VAL A 137 -32.75 -21.26 -11.79
CA VAL A 137 -32.46 -20.89 -13.19
C VAL A 137 -30.97 -20.72 -13.49
N ALA A 138 -30.15 -20.41 -12.49
CA ALA A 138 -28.72 -20.15 -12.66
C ALA A 138 -27.89 -20.75 -11.52
N THR A 139 -26.69 -21.20 -11.86
CA THR A 139 -25.65 -21.56 -10.90
C THR A 139 -24.90 -20.30 -10.48
N VAL A 140 -24.99 -19.97 -9.20
CA VAL A 140 -24.27 -18.82 -8.62
C VAL A 140 -23.06 -19.33 -7.88
N GLU A 141 -21.90 -19.04 -8.44
CA GLU A 141 -20.61 -19.42 -7.88
C GLU A 141 -19.77 -18.18 -7.61
N ARG A 142 -19.03 -18.23 -6.50
CA ARG A 142 -18.03 -17.22 -6.21
C ARG A 142 -16.73 -17.69 -6.83
N GLY A 143 -16.19 -16.89 -7.74
CA GLY A 143 -14.91 -17.16 -8.38
C GLY A 143 -13.99 -15.96 -8.24
N TYR A 144 -12.78 -16.11 -8.75
CA TYR A 144 -11.87 -15.00 -8.91
C TYR A 144 -12.05 -14.38 -10.30
N GLU A 145 -11.75 -13.10 -10.46
CA GLU A 145 -11.78 -12.44 -11.77
C GLU A 145 -10.90 -13.22 -12.77
N ASP A 146 -11.49 -13.66 -13.87
CA ASP A 146 -10.86 -14.43 -14.95
C ASP A 146 -11.06 -13.70 -16.28
N PRO A 147 -9.99 -13.33 -17.02
CA PRO A 147 -8.58 -13.57 -16.74
C PRO A 147 -8.04 -12.75 -15.56
N ALA A 148 -7.09 -13.32 -14.82
CA ALA A 148 -6.40 -12.61 -13.73
C ALA A 148 -5.72 -11.36 -14.29
N THR A 149 -6.14 -10.19 -13.82
CA THR A 149 -5.65 -8.88 -14.27
C THR A 149 -4.19 -8.64 -13.83
N PHE A 150 -3.78 -9.14 -12.66
CA PHE A 150 -2.41 -9.03 -12.17
C PHE A 150 -2.05 -10.14 -11.18
N MET A 151 -1.13 -11.04 -11.55
CA MET A 151 -0.59 -12.07 -10.64
C MET A 151 0.83 -11.74 -10.23
N VAL A 152 1.10 -11.76 -8.93
CA VAL A 152 2.44 -11.54 -8.39
C VAL A 152 3.02 -12.84 -7.85
N ARG A 153 4.28 -13.09 -8.17
CA ARG A 153 5.06 -14.20 -7.62
C ARG A 153 6.33 -13.68 -7.01
N ASN A 154 6.67 -14.19 -5.84
CA ASN A 154 7.97 -13.95 -5.23
C ASN A 154 8.74 -15.28 -5.17
N GLN A 155 9.85 -15.37 -5.91
CA GLN A 155 10.65 -16.59 -6.06
C GLN A 155 9.85 -17.79 -6.59
N GLY A 156 8.93 -17.55 -7.53
CA GLY A 156 8.14 -18.61 -8.18
C GLY A 156 6.85 -19.01 -7.44
N GLU A 157 6.67 -18.56 -6.19
CA GLU A 157 5.46 -18.82 -5.41
C GLU A 157 4.48 -17.64 -5.50
N PRO A 158 3.16 -17.88 -5.60
CA PRO A 158 2.14 -16.83 -5.50
C PRO A 158 2.29 -16.04 -4.20
N ALA A 159 2.24 -14.72 -4.30
CA ALA A 159 2.40 -13.82 -3.15
C ALA A 159 1.57 -12.55 -3.33
N LEU A 160 1.17 -11.95 -2.22
CA LEU A 160 0.70 -10.57 -2.19
C LEU A 160 1.85 -9.67 -1.76
N LEU A 161 2.00 -8.53 -2.44
CA LEU A 161 2.97 -7.53 -2.03
C LEU A 161 2.31 -6.43 -1.23
N LEU A 162 2.98 -5.99 -0.18
CA LEU A 162 2.62 -4.83 0.63
C LEU A 162 3.70 -3.76 0.41
N GLY A 163 3.35 -2.75 -0.39
CA GLY A 163 4.20 -1.60 -0.68
C GLY A 163 3.95 -0.49 0.34
N ILE A 164 4.99 -0.08 1.06
CA ILE A 164 4.92 0.92 2.11
C ILE A 164 5.42 2.25 1.57
N VAL A 165 4.62 3.30 1.75
CA VAL A 165 4.95 4.68 1.40
C VAL A 165 5.32 5.42 2.68
N MET A 166 6.49 6.06 2.66
CA MET A 166 6.99 6.85 3.79
C MET A 166 6.32 8.24 3.81
N ARG A 167 6.12 8.80 5.02
CA ARG A 167 5.71 10.20 5.18
C ARG A 167 6.81 11.15 4.70
N GLU A 168 6.43 12.23 4.04
CA GLU A 168 7.38 13.26 3.63
C GLU A 168 8.13 13.83 4.84
N GLY A 169 9.45 14.03 4.67
CA GLY A 169 10.33 14.54 5.73
C GLY A 169 10.64 13.56 6.86
N TRP A 170 10.16 12.32 6.81
CA TRP A 170 10.49 11.30 7.82
C TRP A 170 11.88 10.70 7.61
N ASN A 171 12.53 10.29 8.70
CA ASN A 171 13.82 9.62 8.64
C ASN A 171 13.67 8.17 8.13
N GLY A 172 14.12 7.91 6.90
CA GLY A 172 14.05 6.58 6.29
C GLY A 172 14.84 5.49 7.05
N LEU A 173 15.95 5.84 7.71
CA LEU A 173 16.72 4.88 8.51
C LEU A 173 15.96 4.45 9.77
N GLU A 174 15.24 5.38 10.40
CA GLU A 174 14.38 5.06 11.55
C GLU A 174 13.16 4.25 11.13
N LEU A 175 12.52 4.63 10.02
CA LEU A 175 11.39 3.87 9.48
C LEU A 175 11.80 2.44 9.12
N GLY A 176 12.95 2.25 8.45
CA GLY A 176 13.46 0.91 8.11
C GLY A 176 13.62 0.02 9.35
N LYS A 177 14.22 0.54 10.42
CA LYS A 177 14.37 -0.17 11.69
C LYS A 177 13.02 -0.49 12.35
N ALA A 178 12.09 0.46 12.32
CA ALA A 178 10.75 0.26 12.88
C ALA A 178 9.97 -0.82 12.11
N LEU A 179 10.06 -0.81 10.78
CA LEU A 179 9.45 -1.81 9.91
C LEU A 179 10.08 -3.19 10.11
N ASP A 180 11.40 -3.29 10.27
CA ASP A 180 12.07 -4.56 10.54
C ASP A 180 11.64 -5.17 11.88
N LYS A 181 11.52 -4.33 12.92
CA LYS A 181 11.01 -4.75 14.22
C LYS A 181 9.56 -5.23 14.11
N GLU A 182 8.72 -4.49 13.40
CA GLU A 182 7.32 -4.85 13.22
C GLU A 182 7.17 -6.13 12.40
N ALA A 183 7.93 -6.28 11.32
CA ALA A 183 7.95 -7.48 10.49
C ALA A 183 8.42 -8.72 11.28
N ALA A 184 9.39 -8.57 12.19
CA ALA A 184 9.82 -9.65 13.07
C ALA A 184 8.70 -10.07 14.05
N SER A 185 7.97 -9.11 14.63
CA SER A 185 6.82 -9.41 15.49
C SER A 185 5.68 -10.05 14.71
N ILE A 186 5.37 -9.55 13.51
CA ILE A 186 4.37 -10.10 12.61
C ILE A 186 4.69 -11.57 12.27
N ASN A 187 5.94 -11.88 11.93
CA ASN A 187 6.36 -13.26 11.63
C ASN A 187 6.29 -14.18 12.87
N ALA A 188 6.46 -13.65 14.08
CA ALA A 188 6.34 -14.44 15.32
C ALA A 188 4.89 -14.85 15.63
N ASP A 189 3.93 -14.00 15.28
CA ASP A 189 2.49 -14.26 15.48
C ASP A 189 1.86 -15.07 14.33
N MET A 190 2.62 -15.37 13.28
CA MET A 190 2.11 -15.91 12.04
C MET A 190 1.89 -17.43 12.11
N PRO A 191 0.78 -17.96 11.56
CA PRO A 191 0.56 -19.40 11.50
C PRO A 191 1.58 -20.11 10.61
N LEU A 192 1.80 -21.39 10.90
CA LEU A 192 2.72 -22.24 10.13
C LEU A 192 2.32 -22.29 8.65
N GLY A 193 3.28 -22.04 7.76
CA GLY A 193 3.05 -22.03 6.30
C GLY A 193 2.82 -20.63 5.70
N MET A 194 2.73 -19.60 6.55
CA MET A 194 2.76 -18.20 6.13
C MET A 194 4.12 -17.57 6.41
N THR A 195 4.57 -16.69 5.51
CA THR A 195 5.80 -15.92 5.70
C THR A 195 5.63 -14.50 5.19
N PHE A 196 6.15 -13.54 5.94
CA PHE A 196 6.18 -12.14 5.57
C PHE A 196 7.63 -11.69 5.39
N VAL A 197 8.05 -11.56 4.15
CA VAL A 197 9.46 -11.37 3.78
C VAL A 197 9.67 -9.99 3.17
N LYS A 198 10.70 -9.28 3.64
CA LYS A 198 11.13 -8.02 3.03
C LYS A 198 11.78 -8.29 1.68
N VAL A 199 11.24 -7.69 0.61
CA VAL A 199 11.72 -7.84 -0.78
C VAL A 199 12.66 -6.71 -1.15
N THR A 200 12.25 -5.46 -0.89
CA THR A 200 13.09 -4.28 -1.11
C THR A 200 12.99 -3.33 0.07
N ASP A 201 14.07 -2.59 0.32
CA ASP A 201 14.18 -1.66 1.43
C ASP A 201 15.15 -0.52 1.07
N GLN A 202 14.62 0.70 0.96
CA GLN A 202 15.45 1.86 0.65
C GLN A 202 16.37 2.27 1.82
N SER A 203 16.09 1.86 3.06
CA SER A 203 16.96 2.17 4.20
C SER A 203 18.34 1.53 4.10
N VAL A 204 18.44 0.37 3.44
CA VAL A 204 19.72 -0.33 3.19
C VAL A 204 20.58 0.48 2.22
N ASN A 205 19.96 1.03 1.16
CA ASN A 205 20.66 1.88 0.20
C ASN A 205 21.10 3.21 0.84
N ILE A 206 20.28 3.79 1.72
CA ILE A 206 20.62 5.02 2.46
C ILE A 206 21.80 4.75 3.40
N SER A 207 21.73 3.71 4.24
CA SER A 207 22.81 3.36 5.17
C SER A 207 24.12 3.09 4.45
N SER A 208 24.08 2.28 3.39
CA SER A 208 25.28 1.97 2.60
C SER A 208 25.89 3.23 1.98
N ALA A 209 25.08 4.15 1.48
CA ALA A 209 25.57 5.42 0.92
C ALA A 209 26.19 6.33 1.97
N VAL A 210 25.60 6.38 3.18
CA VAL A 210 26.16 7.13 4.32
C VAL A 210 27.50 6.52 4.75
N ASP A 211 27.57 5.21 4.89
CA ASP A 211 28.81 4.52 5.28
C ASP A 211 29.93 4.73 4.26
N GLU A 212 29.62 4.62 2.97
CA GLU A 212 30.57 4.88 1.90
C GLU A 212 31.05 6.34 1.90
N PHE A 213 30.14 7.29 2.13
CA PHE A 213 30.48 8.70 2.27
C PHE A 213 31.40 8.93 3.47
N MET A 214 31.10 8.34 4.63
CA MET A 214 31.90 8.48 5.86
C MET A 214 33.32 7.94 5.66
N ILE A 215 33.47 6.79 4.99
CA ILE A 215 34.79 6.23 4.67
C ILE A 215 35.58 7.20 3.79
N LYS A 216 34.98 7.69 2.69
CA LYS A 216 35.64 8.64 1.78
C LYS A 216 36.01 9.94 2.49
N PHE A 217 35.12 10.43 3.35
CA PHE A 217 35.34 11.62 4.15
C PHE A 217 36.56 11.47 5.07
N PHE A 218 36.65 10.37 5.84
CA PHE A 218 37.79 10.14 6.72
C PHE A 218 39.10 9.92 5.97
N VAL A 219 39.07 9.22 4.82
CA VAL A 219 40.25 9.06 3.97
C VAL A 219 40.74 10.43 3.47
N ALA A 220 39.85 11.28 2.97
CA ALA A 220 40.20 12.62 2.53
C ALA A 220 40.78 13.48 3.66
N LEU A 221 40.15 13.45 4.84
CA LEU A 221 40.64 14.15 6.03
C LEU A 221 42.04 13.68 6.42
N LEU A 222 42.28 12.37 6.40
CA LEU A 222 43.58 11.78 6.73
C LEU A 222 44.66 12.22 5.73
N VAL A 223 44.37 12.20 4.43
CA VAL A 223 45.32 12.65 3.40
C VAL A 223 45.68 14.13 3.59
N VAL A 224 44.69 14.99 3.82
CA VAL A 224 44.94 16.43 4.11
C VAL A 224 45.82 16.57 5.34
N MET A 225 45.50 15.86 6.41
CA MET A 225 46.26 15.87 7.65
C MET A 225 47.73 15.46 7.40
N VAL A 226 47.96 14.33 6.71
CA VAL A 226 49.32 13.84 6.39
C VAL A 226 50.11 14.86 5.57
N VAL A 227 49.51 15.45 4.53
CA VAL A 227 50.15 16.47 3.69
C VAL A 227 50.49 17.72 4.51
N CYS A 228 49.59 18.19 5.37
CA CYS A 228 49.84 19.34 6.25
C CYS A 228 50.97 19.07 7.25
N PHE A 229 51.00 17.88 7.87
CA PHE A 229 52.06 17.49 8.78
C PHE A 229 53.43 17.43 8.10
N LEU A 230 53.49 16.85 6.89
CA LEU A 230 54.72 16.75 6.10
C LEU A 230 55.22 18.11 5.61
N SER A 231 54.31 19.00 5.18
CA SER A 231 54.68 20.29 4.58
C SER A 231 54.96 21.39 5.59
N MET A 232 54.18 21.48 6.68
CA MET A 232 54.20 22.62 7.60
C MET A 232 54.55 22.24 9.05
N GLY A 233 54.78 20.95 9.32
CA GLY A 233 55.15 20.45 10.64
C GLY A 233 53.99 20.30 11.62
N TRP A 234 54.29 19.83 12.84
CA TRP A 234 53.29 19.37 13.81
C TRP A 234 52.30 20.44 14.28
N ARG A 235 52.77 21.68 14.44
CA ARG A 235 51.93 22.78 14.97
C ARG A 235 50.79 23.14 14.01
N VAL A 236 51.06 23.18 12.71
CA VAL A 236 50.06 23.57 11.70
C VAL A 236 49.10 22.43 11.40
N GLY A 237 49.60 21.18 11.34
CA GLY A 237 48.76 19.99 11.15
C GLY A 237 47.65 19.85 12.19
N VAL A 238 47.95 20.13 13.47
CA VAL A 238 46.95 20.08 14.56
C VAL A 238 45.88 21.18 14.41
N VAL A 239 46.27 22.39 14.01
CA VAL A 239 45.32 23.50 13.79
C VAL A 239 44.34 23.15 12.67
N VAL A 240 44.82 22.60 11.55
CA VAL A 240 43.96 22.19 10.43
C VAL A 240 43.05 21.02 10.81
N ALA A 241 43.57 20.02 11.53
CA ALA A 241 42.79 18.88 11.99
C ALA A 241 41.65 19.29 12.94
N ALA A 242 41.82 20.33 13.74
CA ALA A 242 40.77 20.89 14.58
C ALA A 242 39.79 21.79 13.82
N ALA A 243 40.27 22.52 12.80
CA ALA A 243 39.46 23.45 12.03
C ALA A 243 38.40 22.75 11.17
N VAL A 244 38.72 21.60 10.54
CA VAL A 244 37.80 20.91 9.61
C VAL A 244 36.54 20.35 10.29
N PRO A 245 36.62 19.61 11.42
CA PRO A 245 35.42 19.17 12.13
C PRO A 245 34.62 20.35 12.69
N LEU A 246 35.29 21.41 13.14
CA LEU A 246 34.64 22.59 13.69
C LEU A 246 33.81 23.31 12.63
N THR A 247 34.34 23.52 11.43
CA THR A 247 33.59 24.17 10.34
C THR A 247 32.38 23.34 9.92
N LEU A 248 32.52 22.01 9.85
CA LEU A 248 31.39 21.12 9.57
C LEU A 248 30.32 21.17 10.67
N ALA A 249 30.71 21.18 11.94
CA ALA A 249 29.79 21.31 13.05
C ALA A 249 28.98 22.63 12.96
N VAL A 250 29.65 23.74 12.62
CA VAL A 250 28.95 25.03 12.39
C VAL A 250 27.98 24.92 11.21
N VAL A 251 28.39 24.29 10.10
CA VAL A 251 27.50 24.08 8.95
C VAL A 251 26.26 23.25 9.32
N PHE A 252 26.43 22.18 10.11
CA PHE A 252 25.30 21.36 10.57
C PHE A 252 24.33 22.15 11.44
N VAL A 253 24.83 22.95 12.40
CA VAL A 253 23.99 23.81 13.24
C VAL A 253 23.22 24.83 12.41
N VAL A 254 23.86 25.44 11.41
CA VAL A 254 23.21 26.40 10.51
C VAL A 254 22.16 25.72 9.62
N MET A 255 22.42 24.50 9.15
CA MET A 255 21.46 23.71 8.37
C MET A 255 20.22 23.32 9.19
N GLU A 256 20.42 22.84 10.42
CA GLU A 256 19.33 22.49 11.35
C GLU A 256 18.47 23.72 11.66
N ALA A 257 19.10 24.87 11.95
CA ALA A 257 18.40 26.13 12.18
C ALA A 257 17.63 26.64 10.94
N SER A 258 18.06 26.26 9.73
CA SER A 258 17.42 26.66 8.47
C SER A 258 16.38 25.65 7.96
N GLY A 259 16.16 24.53 8.67
CA GLY A 259 15.21 23.48 8.26
C GLY A 259 15.58 22.74 6.96
N LYS A 260 16.85 22.77 6.55
CA LYS A 260 17.31 22.07 5.33
C LYS A 260 17.82 20.67 5.67
N ASN A 261 17.16 19.66 5.11
CA ASN A 261 17.59 18.27 5.26
C ASN A 261 18.85 17.96 4.45
N PHE A 262 19.62 16.98 4.93
CA PHE A 262 20.80 16.50 4.23
C PHE A 262 20.36 15.62 3.06
N ASP A 263 20.27 16.20 1.87
CA ASP A 263 19.94 15.49 0.64
C ASP A 263 21.18 15.35 -0.24
N ARG A 264 21.19 14.35 -1.13
CA ARG A 264 22.36 14.02 -1.98
C ARG A 264 22.80 15.20 -2.88
N ILE A 265 21.93 16.21 -3.02
CA ILE A 265 22.10 17.42 -3.84
C ILE A 265 22.64 18.61 -3.02
N THR A 266 22.56 18.57 -1.68
CA THR A 266 23.01 19.68 -0.81
C THR A 266 24.51 20.01 -0.95
N PRO A 267 25.44 19.08 -1.25
CA PRO A 267 26.83 19.45 -1.51
C PRO A 267 27.03 20.25 -2.82
N GLY A 268 26.09 20.18 -3.77
CA GLY A 268 26.21 20.81 -5.10
C GLY A 268 25.65 22.23 -5.22
N LEU A 269 24.89 22.69 -4.22
CA LEU A 269 24.21 24.01 -4.24
C LEU A 269 25.01 25.14 -3.57
N ALA A 270 26.27 24.90 -3.20
CA ALA A 270 27.18 25.93 -2.68
C ALA A 270 27.73 26.90 -3.76
N HIS A 271 27.10 26.98 -4.93
CA HIS A 271 27.33 28.04 -5.90
C HIS A 271 26.29 29.15 -5.72
N PRO A 272 26.69 30.39 -5.36
CA PRO A 272 25.76 31.51 -5.32
C PRO A 272 25.39 31.89 -6.76
N GLY A 273 24.17 31.57 -7.18
CA GLY A 273 23.59 32.14 -8.39
C GLY A 273 23.35 33.63 -8.20
N PRO A 274 23.80 34.51 -9.11
CA PRO A 274 23.51 35.93 -9.01
C PRO A 274 22.09 36.22 -9.49
N GLY A 275 21.38 37.06 -8.74
CA GLY A 275 20.56 38.12 -9.31
C GLY A 275 19.12 37.77 -9.67
N VAL A 276 18.21 38.17 -8.78
CA VAL A 276 16.86 38.63 -9.13
C VAL A 276 16.95 39.88 -10.02
N VAL A 277 16.28 39.87 -11.18
CA VAL A 277 15.68 41.03 -11.89
C VAL A 277 14.51 40.40 -12.69
N GLY A 278 13.23 40.72 -12.50
CA GLY A 278 12.60 42.03 -12.54
C GLY A 278 12.09 42.30 -13.97
N GLY A 279 10.82 42.01 -14.26
CA GLY A 279 10.18 42.23 -15.57
C GLY A 279 9.03 41.28 -15.84
#